data_AF-A0A399XZZ8-F1
#
_entry.id   AF-A0A399XZZ8-F1
#
_cell.length_a   1.000
_cell.length_b   1.000
_cell.length_c   1.000
_cell.angle_alpha   90.00
_cell.angle_beta   90.00
_cell.angle_gamma   90.00
#
_symmetry.space_group_name_H-M   'P 1'
#
loop_
_entity.id
_entity.type
_entity.pdbx_description
1 polymer ?
#
loop_
_entity_poly.entity_id
_entity_poly.type
_entity_poly.pdbx_seq_one_letter_code
_entity_poly.pdbx_strand_id
1 'polypeptide(L)'
;MPRTQAPQRIEPAYPKDRTTMGGPRLGPLGWARWGWRQLTSMRTAILLLLLLAVAAIPGSLFPQRSVDPVRVRAFVEDNPGLAPWLDRLFLFDVFSSPWFASIYLLLMVSLVGCIVPRTVQHARALRSRPPRAPRRLGRLPAVAEATVPGAPEAVLAAARDVLAARGYRLSRAEADDRSVTGEKGYLKETGNLLFHLAMLGVIVAFAAGHLLGWRGEIIIKEGQSWTAGPASFDTLNLGPLASTDDIPTFTVQLDRLDVAFETQAEGAQFGQPRRFDGLATVDIPGRDPEQQQFAVNHPVSVGGDSIFLLGNGYAPVVTVRDPDGQVLYSEAVTFLPQDNNYASEGAIKVTGRDPGLGLVGGFLPTLRLDPELGM
;
A
#
# COMPACT_ATOMS: atom_id res chain seq x y z
N MET A 1 29.85 -72.84 -45.95
CA MET A 1 28.83 -71.83 -45.57
C MET A 1 29.10 -71.35 -44.15
N PRO A 2 29.56 -70.11 -43.93
CA PRO A 2 29.71 -69.56 -42.60
C PRO A 2 28.38 -68.96 -42.13
N ARG A 3 27.95 -69.33 -40.92
CA ARG A 3 26.77 -68.75 -40.24
C ARG A 3 27.09 -67.32 -39.83
N THR A 4 26.39 -66.36 -40.41
CA THR A 4 26.32 -64.96 -39.97
C THR A 4 25.68 -64.91 -38.58
N GLN A 5 26.42 -64.46 -37.56
CA GLN A 5 25.86 -64.10 -36.26
C GLN A 5 25.08 -62.79 -36.40
N ALA A 6 23.81 -62.81 -35.99
CA ALA A 6 22.97 -61.62 -35.91
C ALA A 6 23.49 -60.65 -34.83
N PRO A 7 23.39 -59.33 -35.05
CA PRO A 7 23.87 -58.34 -34.09
C PRO A 7 23.04 -58.39 -32.80
N GLN A 8 23.72 -58.58 -31.66
CA GLN A 8 23.09 -58.49 -30.35
C GLN A 8 22.66 -57.05 -30.09
N ARG A 9 21.34 -56.84 -30.03
CA ARG A 9 20.74 -55.57 -29.62
C ARG A 9 21.04 -55.36 -28.14
N ILE A 10 21.90 -54.39 -27.84
CA ILE A 10 22.12 -53.91 -26.46
C ILE A 10 20.85 -53.17 -26.05
N GLU A 11 19.93 -53.84 -25.34
CA GLU A 11 18.86 -53.13 -24.66
C GLU A 11 19.46 -52.38 -23.45
N PRO A 12 19.20 -51.07 -23.30
CA PRO A 12 19.60 -50.37 -22.10
C PRO A 12 18.89 -51.03 -20.91
N ALA A 13 19.68 -51.42 -19.90
CA ALA A 13 19.18 -51.97 -18.65
C ALA A 13 18.45 -50.87 -17.85
N TYR A 14 17.24 -50.52 -18.29
CA TYR A 14 16.33 -49.73 -17.48
C TYR A 14 15.41 -50.71 -16.73
N PRO A 15 15.39 -50.68 -15.38
CA PRO A 15 14.53 -51.57 -14.61
C PRO A 15 13.06 -51.31 -14.95
N LYS A 16 12.34 -52.37 -15.37
CA LYS A 16 10.93 -52.32 -15.76
C LYS A 16 9.96 -52.20 -14.57
N ASP A 17 10.45 -52.24 -13.34
CA ASP A 17 9.63 -52.13 -12.12
C ASP A 17 9.51 -50.68 -11.63
N ARG A 18 8.39 -50.04 -12.01
CA ARG A 18 8.04 -48.66 -11.60
C ARG A 18 7.80 -48.51 -10.09
N THR A 19 7.72 -49.61 -9.32
CA THR A 19 7.60 -49.63 -7.86
C THR A 19 8.91 -49.33 -7.12
N THR A 20 10.05 -49.36 -7.81
CA THR A 20 11.36 -48.98 -7.24
C THR A 20 11.72 -47.51 -7.44
N MET A 21 10.86 -46.70 -8.08
CA MET A 21 11.00 -45.24 -8.08
C MET A 21 10.48 -44.64 -6.78
N GLY A 22 11.16 -44.95 -5.68
CA GLY A 22 11.09 -44.14 -4.48
C GLY A 22 11.74 -42.80 -4.78
N GLY A 23 10.94 -41.78 -5.11
CA GLY A 23 11.42 -40.40 -5.07
C GLY A 23 12.06 -40.12 -3.71
N PRO A 24 13.01 -39.17 -3.61
CA PRO A 24 13.70 -38.92 -2.35
C PRO A 24 12.67 -38.67 -1.25
N ARG A 25 12.65 -39.53 -0.23
CA ARG A 25 11.83 -39.34 0.97
C ARG A 25 12.37 -38.11 1.69
N LEU A 26 11.70 -36.98 1.50
CA LEU A 26 12.07 -35.73 2.14
C LEU A 26 11.79 -35.87 3.64
N GLY A 27 12.84 -35.84 4.45
CA GLY A 27 12.69 -35.56 5.88
C GLY A 27 12.16 -34.14 6.12
N PRO A 28 11.90 -33.74 7.37
CA PRO A 28 11.36 -32.42 7.71
C PRO A 28 12.15 -31.25 7.11
N LEU A 29 13.50 -31.32 7.14
CA LEU A 29 14.39 -30.33 6.51
C LEU A 29 14.28 -30.33 4.98
N GLY A 30 14.05 -31.50 4.38
CA GLY A 30 13.81 -31.65 2.94
C GLY A 30 12.53 -30.93 2.52
N TRP A 31 11.45 -31.09 3.29
CA TRP A 31 10.19 -30.39 3.10
C TRP A 31 10.31 -28.88 3.29
N ALA A 32 10.98 -28.42 4.35
CA ALA A 32 11.21 -26.99 4.59
C ALA A 32 11.99 -26.35 3.44
N ARG A 33 13.07 -26.99 2.98
CA ARG A 33 13.88 -26.50 1.86
C ARG A 33 13.09 -26.51 0.54
N TRP A 34 12.29 -27.54 0.31
CA TRP A 34 11.42 -27.61 -0.86
C TRP A 34 10.37 -26.49 -0.84
N GLY A 35 9.69 -26.29 0.30
CA GLY A 35 8.69 -25.24 0.48
C GLY A 35 9.30 -23.86 0.29
N TRP A 36 10.48 -23.60 0.86
CA TRP A 36 11.22 -22.36 0.64
C TRP A 36 11.56 -22.12 -0.84
N ARG A 37 12.07 -23.15 -1.55
CA ARG A 37 12.35 -23.04 -3.00
C ARG A 37 11.08 -22.78 -3.83
N GLN A 38 9.95 -23.36 -3.42
CA GLN A 38 8.68 -23.13 -4.10
C GLN A 38 8.19 -21.70 -3.87
N LEU A 39 8.21 -21.23 -2.62
CA LEU A 39 7.78 -19.88 -2.23
C LEU A 39 8.64 -18.80 -2.88
N THR A 40 9.95 -19.01 -2.95
CA THR A 40 10.93 -18.06 -3.53
C THR A 40 11.09 -18.19 -5.05
N SER A 41 10.16 -18.85 -5.74
CA SER A 41 10.17 -18.93 -7.19
C SER A 41 9.35 -17.80 -7.83
N MET A 42 9.84 -17.27 -8.96
CA MET A 42 9.13 -16.21 -9.72
C MET A 42 7.72 -16.64 -10.15
N ARG A 43 7.55 -17.93 -10.48
CA ARG A 43 6.24 -18.50 -10.83
C ARG A 43 5.26 -18.36 -9.67
N THR A 44 5.67 -18.72 -8.46
CA THR A 44 4.82 -18.59 -7.28
C THR A 44 4.51 -17.12 -6.99
N ALA A 45 5.48 -16.22 -7.13
CA ALA A 45 5.22 -14.78 -6.96
C ALA A 45 4.12 -14.27 -7.90
N ILE A 46 4.14 -14.65 -9.18
CA ILE A 46 3.10 -14.26 -10.16
C ILE A 46 1.73 -14.86 -9.78
N LEU A 47 1.70 -16.13 -9.35
CA LEU A 47 0.45 -16.76 -8.90
C LEU A 47 -0.11 -16.08 -7.65
N LEU A 48 0.75 -15.72 -6.69
CA LEU A 48 0.34 -15.00 -5.48
C LEU A 48 -0.15 -13.60 -5.80
N LEU A 49 0.47 -12.91 -6.75
CA LEU A 49 0.00 -11.61 -7.24
C LEU A 49 -1.41 -11.72 -7.86
N LEU A 50 -1.64 -12.73 -8.70
CA LEU A 50 -2.96 -12.99 -9.28
C LEU A 50 -3.99 -13.34 -8.20
N LEU A 51 -3.60 -14.18 -7.23
CA LEU A 51 -4.45 -14.57 -6.12
C LEU A 51 -4.82 -13.37 -5.25
N LEU A 52 -3.85 -12.46 -4.99
CA LEU A 52 -4.09 -11.22 -4.26
C LEU A 52 -5.10 -10.32 -5.00
N ALA A 53 -4.99 -10.22 -6.33
CA ALA A 53 -5.93 -9.45 -7.14
C ALA A 53 -7.37 -10.01 -7.04
N VAL A 54 -7.53 -11.34 -7.13
CA VAL A 54 -8.85 -11.99 -6.95
C VAL A 54 -9.37 -11.81 -5.53
N ALA A 55 -8.49 -11.95 -4.54
CA ALA A 55 -8.78 -11.77 -3.12
C ALA A 55 -9.26 -10.35 -2.76
N ALA A 56 -8.86 -9.33 -3.53
CA ALA A 56 -9.27 -7.94 -3.31
C ALA A 56 -10.67 -7.61 -3.87
N ILE A 57 -11.22 -8.44 -4.77
CA ILE A 57 -12.53 -8.19 -5.42
C ILE A 57 -13.66 -8.05 -4.39
N PRO A 58 -13.83 -8.95 -3.40
CA PRO A 58 -14.91 -8.82 -2.43
C PRO A 58 -14.80 -7.53 -1.60
N GLY A 59 -13.57 -7.10 -1.29
CA GLY A 59 -13.32 -5.86 -0.54
C GLY A 59 -13.76 -4.60 -1.27
N SER A 60 -13.94 -4.67 -2.58
CA SER A 60 -14.47 -3.57 -3.40
C SER A 60 -15.98 -3.65 -3.64
N LEU A 61 -16.59 -4.83 -3.42
CA LEU A 61 -18.01 -5.08 -3.62
C LEU A 61 -18.84 -4.83 -2.34
N PHE A 62 -18.30 -5.20 -1.18
CA PHE A 62 -18.97 -5.08 0.11
C PHE A 62 -18.45 -3.87 0.90
N PRO A 63 -19.30 -3.18 1.68
CA PRO A 63 -18.86 -2.09 2.54
C PRO A 63 -17.80 -2.59 3.54
N GLN A 64 -16.75 -1.80 3.77
CA GLN A 64 -15.66 -2.17 4.68
C GLN A 64 -15.78 -1.38 5.99
N ARG A 65 -15.68 -2.04 7.15
CA ARG A 65 -15.84 -1.38 8.46
C ARG A 65 -14.80 -0.30 8.72
N SER A 66 -13.59 -0.48 8.21
CA SER A 66 -12.50 0.48 8.31
C SER A 66 -12.69 1.74 7.46
N VAL A 67 -13.67 1.73 6.54
CA VAL A 67 -13.96 2.85 5.62
C VAL A 67 -15.28 3.51 5.95
N ASP A 68 -16.34 2.73 6.15
CA ASP A 68 -17.69 3.22 6.40
C ASP A 68 -18.44 2.27 7.34
N PRO A 69 -18.23 2.38 8.68
CA PRO A 69 -18.87 1.50 9.65
C PRO A 69 -20.39 1.68 9.70
N VAL A 70 -20.90 2.86 9.33
CA VAL A 70 -22.33 3.17 9.28
C VAL A 70 -23.00 2.38 8.17
N ARG A 71 -22.42 2.37 6.97
CA ARG A 71 -22.94 1.59 5.84
C ARG A 71 -22.89 0.08 6.09
N VAL A 72 -21.87 -0.41 6.80
CA VAL A 72 -21.84 -1.81 7.23
C VAL A 72 -22.99 -2.10 8.19
N ARG A 73 -23.26 -1.22 9.15
CA ARG A 73 -24.37 -1.38 10.10
C ARG A 73 -25.73 -1.41 9.37
N ALA A 74 -25.98 -0.46 8.48
CA ALA A 74 -27.19 -0.44 7.66
C ALA A 74 -27.33 -1.73 6.84
N PHE A 75 -26.25 -2.20 6.19
CA PHE A 75 -26.29 -3.46 5.44
C PHE A 75 -26.67 -4.66 6.32
N VAL A 76 -26.14 -4.72 7.55
CA VAL A 76 -26.43 -5.80 8.51
C VAL A 76 -27.89 -5.76 8.95
N GLU A 77 -28.43 -4.57 9.21
CA GLU A 77 -29.83 -4.35 9.58
C GLU A 77 -30.78 -4.72 8.43
N ASP A 78 -30.45 -4.35 7.20
CA ASP A 78 -31.22 -4.65 6.00
C ASP A 78 -31.16 -6.15 5.60
N ASN A 79 -30.08 -6.85 5.97
CA ASN A 79 -29.80 -8.23 5.54
C ASN A 79 -29.49 -9.18 6.71
N PRO A 80 -30.40 -9.35 7.68
CA PRO A 80 -30.10 -10.06 8.93
C PRO A 80 -29.77 -11.55 8.75
N GLY A 81 -30.24 -12.18 7.67
CA GLY A 81 -29.95 -13.59 7.36
C GLY A 81 -28.61 -13.82 6.64
N LEU A 82 -28.22 -12.91 5.74
CA LEU A 82 -27.02 -13.04 4.91
C LEU A 82 -25.78 -12.47 5.61
N ALA A 83 -25.94 -11.32 6.28
CA ALA A 83 -24.82 -10.57 6.84
C ALA A 83 -23.95 -11.39 7.81
N PRO A 84 -24.48 -12.23 8.73
CA PRO A 84 -23.65 -13.04 9.61
C PRO A 84 -22.74 -14.04 8.87
N TRP A 85 -23.15 -14.53 7.70
CA TRP A 85 -22.32 -15.44 6.89
C TRP A 85 -21.20 -14.70 6.16
N LEU A 86 -21.51 -13.52 5.59
CA LEU A 86 -20.51 -12.66 4.97
C LEU A 86 -19.47 -12.21 6.01
N ASP A 87 -19.93 -11.92 7.23
CA ASP A 87 -19.08 -11.50 8.34
C ASP A 87 -18.12 -12.61 8.80
N ARG A 88 -18.60 -13.86 8.91
CA ARG A 88 -17.75 -15.04 9.19
C ARG A 88 -16.67 -15.27 8.14
N LEU A 89 -16.92 -14.86 6.90
CA LEU A 89 -15.94 -14.92 5.80
C LEU A 89 -15.04 -13.68 5.74
N PHE A 90 -15.18 -12.75 6.69
CA PHE A 90 -14.47 -11.47 6.75
C PHE A 90 -14.75 -10.56 5.55
N LEU A 91 -15.92 -10.63 4.91
CA LEU A 91 -16.21 -9.84 3.71
C LEU A 91 -16.42 -8.34 3.99
N PHE A 92 -16.71 -7.96 5.22
CA PHE A 92 -16.73 -6.56 5.68
C PHE A 92 -15.37 -6.07 6.24
N ASP A 93 -14.40 -6.97 6.30
CA ASP A 93 -13.06 -6.78 6.87
C ASP A 93 -12.00 -7.49 6.01
N VAL A 94 -12.13 -7.40 4.68
CA VAL A 94 -11.34 -8.21 3.74
C VAL A 94 -9.86 -7.96 3.91
N PHE A 95 -9.48 -6.69 4.05
CA PHE A 95 -8.08 -6.26 4.12
C PHE A 95 -7.40 -6.57 5.46
N SER A 96 -8.16 -6.80 6.53
CA SER A 96 -7.67 -7.24 7.83
C SER A 96 -7.88 -8.74 8.08
N SER A 97 -8.49 -9.46 7.13
CA SER A 97 -8.79 -10.88 7.26
C SER A 97 -7.53 -11.76 7.31
N PRO A 98 -7.54 -12.87 8.09
CA PRO A 98 -6.40 -13.79 8.17
C PRO A 98 -6.02 -14.40 6.81
N TRP A 99 -6.99 -14.65 5.94
CA TRP A 99 -6.75 -15.24 4.63
C TRP A 99 -6.10 -14.24 3.66
N PHE A 100 -6.56 -12.99 3.64
CA PHE A 100 -5.93 -11.94 2.83
C PHE A 100 -4.51 -11.64 3.31
N ALA A 101 -4.34 -11.52 4.64
CA ALA A 101 -3.03 -11.33 5.26
C ALA A 101 -2.06 -12.47 4.92
N SER A 102 -2.54 -13.72 4.90
CA SER A 102 -1.70 -14.87 4.52
C SER A 102 -1.19 -14.77 3.08
N ILE A 103 -2.04 -14.40 2.12
CA ILE A 103 -1.64 -14.21 0.70
C ILE A 103 -0.60 -13.10 0.61
N TYR A 104 -0.86 -11.96 1.27
CA TYR A 104 0.04 -10.82 1.31
C TYR A 104 1.41 -11.18 1.92
N LEU A 105 1.44 -11.87 3.06
CA LEU A 105 2.67 -12.30 3.73
C LEU A 105 3.46 -13.28 2.87
N LEU A 106 2.80 -14.26 2.23
CA LEU A 106 3.45 -15.18 1.30
C LEU A 106 4.05 -14.44 0.10
N LEU A 107 3.32 -13.47 -0.45
CA LEU A 107 3.83 -12.62 -1.54
C LEU A 107 5.05 -11.83 -1.10
N MET A 108 5.03 -11.29 0.12
CA MET A 108 6.15 -10.53 0.68
C MET A 108 7.39 -11.39 0.86
N VAL A 109 7.24 -12.56 1.49
CA VAL A 109 8.33 -13.52 1.69
C VAL A 109 8.87 -14.00 0.34
N SER A 110 7.99 -14.24 -0.63
CA SER A 110 8.35 -14.60 -2.00
C SER A 110 9.20 -13.50 -2.67
N LEU A 111 8.77 -12.24 -2.57
CA LEU A 111 9.48 -11.08 -3.10
C LEU A 111 10.89 -10.97 -2.50
N VAL A 112 10.99 -11.01 -1.16
CA VAL A 112 12.28 -10.96 -0.44
C VAL A 112 13.18 -12.13 -0.84
N GLY A 113 12.61 -13.33 -0.89
CA GLY A 113 13.36 -14.54 -1.25
C GLY A 113 13.81 -14.58 -2.72
N CYS A 114 13.09 -13.90 -3.62
CA CYS A 114 13.52 -13.73 -5.01
C CYS A 114 14.60 -12.66 -5.15
N ILE A 115 14.46 -11.53 -4.47
CA ILE A 115 15.30 -10.35 -4.68
C ILE A 115 16.67 -10.47 -4.01
N VAL A 116 16.74 -10.96 -2.77
CA VAL A 116 17.99 -10.98 -1.99
C VAL A 116 19.08 -11.81 -2.68
N PRO A 117 18.84 -13.07 -3.10
CA PRO A 117 19.87 -13.85 -3.77
C PRO A 117 20.28 -13.25 -5.12
N ARG A 118 19.32 -12.68 -5.85
CA ARG A 118 19.54 -12.08 -7.17
C ARG A 118 20.38 -10.81 -7.07
N THR A 119 20.11 -9.95 -6.08
CA THR A 119 20.93 -8.78 -5.77
C THR A 119 22.36 -9.18 -5.42
N VAL A 120 22.56 -10.22 -4.60
CA VAL A 120 23.90 -10.73 -4.27
C VAL A 120 24.62 -11.26 -5.51
N GLN A 121 23.94 -12.04 -6.36
CA GLN A 121 24.52 -12.56 -7.60
C GLN A 121 24.88 -11.43 -8.57
N HIS A 122 24.00 -10.45 -8.75
CA HIS A 122 24.25 -9.29 -9.61
C HIS A 122 25.40 -8.43 -9.08
N ALA A 123 25.45 -8.18 -7.77
CA ALA A 123 26.57 -7.47 -7.15
C ALA A 123 27.91 -8.21 -7.36
N ARG A 124 27.90 -9.55 -7.31
CA ARG A 124 29.07 -10.37 -7.66
C ARG A 124 29.42 -10.26 -9.15
N ALA A 125 28.44 -10.30 -10.04
CA ALA A 125 28.64 -10.18 -11.49
C ALA A 125 29.17 -8.80 -11.91
N LEU A 126 28.72 -7.74 -11.24
CA LEU A 126 29.23 -6.38 -11.43
C LEU A 126 30.70 -6.25 -11.00
N ARG A 127 31.12 -7.02 -9.98
CA ARG A 127 32.50 -7.04 -9.48
C ARG A 127 33.40 -8.06 -10.19
N SER A 128 32.83 -9.04 -10.89
CA SER A 128 33.60 -10.08 -11.58
C SER A 128 34.26 -9.55 -12.86
N ARG A 129 35.38 -10.17 -13.24
CA ARG A 129 36.04 -9.86 -14.52
C ARG A 129 35.16 -10.37 -15.68
N PRO A 130 35.15 -9.67 -16.83
CA PRO A 130 34.56 -10.20 -18.04
C PRO A 130 35.14 -11.59 -18.36
N PRO A 131 34.33 -12.54 -18.86
CA PRO A 131 34.80 -13.88 -19.16
C PRO A 131 35.90 -13.87 -20.24
N ARG A 132 36.77 -14.89 -20.22
CA ARG A 132 37.82 -15.09 -21.24
C ARG A 132 37.21 -15.44 -22.59
N ALA A 133 37.92 -15.13 -23.67
CA ALA A 133 37.47 -15.47 -25.01
C ALA A 133 37.35 -16.99 -25.16
N PRO A 134 36.23 -17.51 -25.69
CA PRO A 134 36.06 -18.95 -25.87
C PRO A 134 37.02 -19.47 -26.94
N ARG A 135 37.60 -20.65 -26.71
CA ARG A 135 38.57 -21.29 -27.64
C ARG A 135 37.99 -21.62 -29.03
N ARG A 136 36.66 -21.61 -29.17
CA ARG A 136 35.93 -21.93 -30.42
C ARG A 136 34.88 -20.85 -30.69
N LEU A 137 35.29 -19.78 -31.38
CA LEU A 137 34.40 -18.65 -31.70
C LEU A 137 33.22 -19.07 -32.58
N GLY A 138 33.40 -20.01 -33.52
CA GLY A 138 32.36 -20.53 -34.42
C GLY A 138 31.18 -21.26 -33.75
N ARG A 139 31.19 -21.44 -32.42
CA ARG A 139 30.02 -21.93 -31.66
C ARG A 139 29.12 -20.82 -31.14
N LEU A 140 29.54 -19.56 -31.26
CA LEU A 140 28.73 -18.42 -30.87
C LEU A 140 27.65 -18.16 -31.93
N PRO A 141 26.43 -17.78 -31.52
CA PRO A 141 25.32 -17.55 -32.46
C PRO A 141 25.53 -16.31 -33.35
N ALA A 142 26.40 -15.38 -32.94
CA ALA A 142 26.80 -14.22 -33.72
C ALA A 142 28.32 -14.19 -33.84
N VAL A 143 28.82 -14.46 -35.06
CA VAL A 143 30.24 -14.45 -35.42
C VAL A 143 30.40 -13.72 -36.74
N ALA A 144 31.43 -12.89 -36.83
CA ALA A 144 31.87 -12.28 -38.07
C ALA A 144 33.39 -12.41 -38.14
N GLU A 145 33.90 -12.74 -39.32
CA GLU A 145 35.33 -12.86 -39.60
C GLU A 145 35.70 -11.86 -40.68
N ALA A 146 36.81 -11.14 -40.48
CA ALA A 146 37.35 -10.19 -41.43
C ALA A 146 38.88 -10.20 -41.35
N THR A 147 39.53 -10.07 -42.50
CA THR A 147 40.99 -9.87 -42.57
C THR A 147 41.28 -8.37 -42.58
N VAL A 148 42.16 -7.94 -41.68
CA VAL A 148 42.57 -6.53 -41.56
C VAL A 148 44.09 -6.39 -41.66
N PRO A 149 44.62 -5.34 -42.28
CA PRO A 149 46.05 -5.08 -42.32
C PRO A 149 46.54 -4.55 -40.97
N GLY A 150 47.67 -5.05 -40.49
CA GLY A 150 48.32 -4.56 -39.26
C GLY A 150 49.01 -5.67 -38.46
N ALA A 151 49.93 -5.27 -37.57
CA ALA A 151 50.49 -6.18 -36.58
C ALA A 151 49.39 -6.58 -35.56
N PRO A 152 49.35 -7.85 -35.10
CA PRO A 152 48.33 -8.34 -34.17
C PRO A 152 48.13 -7.45 -32.93
N GLU A 153 49.20 -6.93 -32.37
CA GLU A 153 49.21 -6.07 -31.17
C GLU A 153 48.53 -4.73 -31.44
N ALA A 154 48.80 -4.13 -32.61
CA ALA A 154 48.18 -2.87 -33.02
C ALA A 154 46.67 -3.04 -33.28
N VAL A 155 46.27 -4.17 -33.88
CA VAL A 155 44.86 -4.52 -34.12
C VAL A 155 44.12 -4.74 -32.79
N LEU A 156 44.72 -5.45 -31.83
CA LEU A 156 44.14 -5.67 -30.51
C LEU A 156 44.02 -4.37 -29.70
N ALA A 157 45.00 -3.47 -29.79
CA ALA A 157 44.94 -2.15 -29.15
C ALA A 157 43.79 -1.31 -29.72
N ALA A 158 43.70 -1.19 -31.05
CA ALA A 158 42.61 -0.47 -31.71
C ALA A 158 41.23 -1.06 -31.36
N ALA A 159 41.13 -2.40 -31.27
CA ALA A 159 39.90 -3.06 -30.84
C ALA A 159 39.53 -2.73 -29.38
N ARG A 160 40.51 -2.64 -28.47
CA ARG A 160 40.27 -2.20 -27.08
C ARG A 160 39.76 -0.76 -27.05
N ASP A 161 40.36 0.15 -27.81
CA ASP A 161 39.97 1.55 -27.83
C ASP A 161 38.53 1.73 -28.35
N VAL A 162 38.18 1.04 -29.45
CA VAL A 162 36.83 1.08 -30.01
C VAL A 162 35.80 0.52 -29.02
N LEU A 163 36.10 -0.60 -28.35
CA LEU A 163 35.20 -1.19 -27.37
C LEU A 163 35.08 -0.32 -26.11
N ALA A 164 36.18 0.27 -25.64
CA ALA A 164 36.18 1.20 -24.51
C ALA A 164 35.34 2.46 -24.84
N ALA A 165 35.53 3.05 -26.01
CA ALA A 165 34.75 4.21 -26.48
C ALA A 165 33.25 3.90 -26.59
N ARG A 166 32.88 2.65 -26.89
CA ARG A 166 31.48 2.19 -26.88
C ARG A 166 30.95 1.83 -25.49
N GLY A 167 31.76 1.99 -24.44
CA GLY A 167 31.37 1.74 -23.05
C GLY A 167 31.31 0.27 -22.66
N TYR A 168 32.12 -0.60 -23.28
CA TYR A 168 32.29 -1.98 -22.84
C TYR A 168 33.27 -2.05 -21.66
N ARG A 169 32.94 -2.89 -20.66
CA ARG A 169 33.89 -3.24 -19.60
C ARG A 169 34.84 -4.30 -20.14
N LEU A 170 36.12 -3.94 -20.30
CA LEU A 170 37.13 -4.81 -20.89
C LEU A 170 37.80 -5.71 -19.85
N SER A 171 38.20 -6.91 -20.25
CA SER A 171 39.14 -7.72 -19.46
C SER A 171 40.53 -7.09 -19.48
N ARG A 172 41.26 -7.20 -18.35
CA ARG A 172 42.66 -6.78 -18.27
C ARG A 172 43.49 -7.57 -19.27
N ALA A 173 44.44 -6.90 -19.93
CA ALA A 173 45.39 -7.55 -20.82
C ALA A 173 46.34 -8.43 -20.00
N GLU A 174 46.38 -9.73 -20.28
CA GLU A 174 47.47 -10.60 -19.83
C GLU A 174 48.55 -10.65 -20.91
N ALA A 175 49.81 -10.88 -20.52
CA ALA A 175 50.99 -10.74 -21.39
C ALA A 175 51.01 -11.69 -22.61
N ASP A 176 50.08 -12.64 -22.71
CA ASP A 176 49.97 -13.63 -23.79
C ASP A 176 48.55 -13.69 -24.42
N ASP A 177 47.69 -12.70 -24.12
CA ASP A 177 46.31 -12.69 -24.61
C ASP A 177 46.23 -12.23 -26.08
N ARG A 178 45.93 -13.17 -26.98
CA ARG A 178 45.61 -12.89 -28.41
C ARG A 178 44.14 -12.49 -28.64
N SER A 179 43.46 -12.00 -27.61
CA SER A 179 42.03 -11.69 -27.68
C SER A 179 41.65 -10.50 -26.79
N VAL A 180 40.57 -9.82 -27.17
CA VAL A 180 39.93 -8.77 -26.36
C VAL A 180 38.53 -9.24 -26.03
N THR A 181 38.20 -9.30 -24.74
CA THR A 181 36.83 -9.52 -24.29
C THR A 181 36.29 -8.28 -23.60
N GLY A 182 35.02 -7.97 -23.91
CA GLY A 182 34.30 -6.86 -23.34
C GLY A 182 32.84 -7.21 -23.15
N GLU A 183 32.23 -6.69 -22.10
CA GLU A 183 30.81 -6.90 -21.79
C GLU A 183 30.10 -5.58 -21.47
N LYS A 184 28.81 -5.53 -21.75
CA LYS A 184 27.93 -4.38 -21.54
C LYS A 184 26.50 -4.89 -21.28
N GLY A 185 25.63 -4.05 -20.71
CA GLY A 185 24.20 -4.36 -20.58
C GLY A 185 23.70 -4.62 -19.17
N TYR A 186 24.52 -4.34 -18.14
CA TYR A 186 24.13 -4.50 -16.73
C TYR A 186 22.98 -3.58 -16.28
N LEU A 187 22.71 -2.48 -16.99
CA LEU A 187 21.70 -1.48 -16.62
C LEU A 187 20.28 -2.06 -16.53
N LYS A 188 19.89 -2.92 -17.48
CA LYS A 188 18.55 -3.52 -17.50
C LYS A 188 18.28 -4.32 -16.22
N GLU A 189 19.25 -5.13 -15.82
CA GLU A 189 19.15 -5.96 -14.63
C GLU A 189 19.25 -5.12 -13.35
N THR A 190 20.16 -4.13 -13.33
CA THR A 190 20.32 -3.20 -12.20
C THR A 190 19.04 -2.41 -11.94
N GLY A 191 18.44 -1.84 -12.99
CA GLY A 191 17.20 -1.06 -12.87
C GLY A 191 16.03 -1.90 -12.37
N ASN A 192 15.90 -3.13 -12.88
CA ASN A 192 14.89 -4.06 -12.39
C ASN A 192 15.08 -4.39 -10.91
N LEU A 193 16.31 -4.69 -10.47
CA LEU A 193 16.62 -4.96 -9.06
C LEU A 193 16.40 -3.74 -8.17
N LEU A 194 16.81 -2.56 -8.62
CA LEU A 194 16.64 -1.31 -7.88
C LEU A 194 15.15 -1.01 -7.67
N PHE A 195 14.32 -1.18 -8.70
CA PHE A 195 12.86 -1.00 -8.58
C PHE A 195 12.27 -1.89 -7.48
N HIS A 196 12.60 -3.19 -7.50
CA HIS A 196 12.06 -4.12 -6.51
C HIS A 196 12.62 -3.84 -5.10
N LEU A 197 13.88 -3.42 -4.97
CA LEU A 197 14.47 -3.04 -3.69
C LEU A 197 13.82 -1.78 -3.12
N ALA A 198 13.56 -0.78 -3.97
CA ALA A 198 12.84 0.43 -3.59
C ALA A 198 11.40 0.11 -3.16
N MET A 199 10.70 -0.73 -3.92
CA MET A 199 9.36 -1.19 -3.55
C MET A 199 9.35 -1.91 -2.20
N LEU A 200 10.30 -2.83 -1.97
CA LEU A 200 10.48 -3.50 -0.69
C LEU A 200 10.77 -2.50 0.43
N GLY A 201 11.62 -1.50 0.18
CA GLY A 201 11.94 -0.44 1.13
C GLY A 201 10.69 0.35 1.54
N VAL A 202 9.85 0.74 0.57
CA VAL A 202 8.56 1.41 0.83
C VAL A 202 7.66 0.54 1.70
N ILE A 203 7.50 -0.74 1.35
CA ILE A 203 6.68 -1.68 2.14
C ILE A 203 7.19 -1.77 3.59
N VAL A 204 8.50 -1.91 3.78
CA VAL A 204 9.10 -2.01 5.11
C VAL A 204 8.88 -0.71 5.89
N ALA A 205 9.00 0.45 5.24
CA ALA A 205 8.71 1.74 5.86
C ALA A 205 7.24 1.86 6.29
N PHE A 206 6.30 1.45 5.45
CA PHE A 206 4.87 1.40 5.81
C PHE A 206 4.59 0.44 6.97
N ALA A 207 5.18 -0.76 6.95
CA ALA A 207 5.04 -1.72 8.03
C ALA A 207 5.60 -1.18 9.35
N ALA A 208 6.78 -0.54 9.31
CA ALA A 208 7.36 0.13 10.48
C ALA A 208 6.46 1.27 10.98
N GLY A 209 5.91 2.09 10.07
CA GLY A 209 4.95 3.15 10.39
C GLY A 209 3.67 2.61 11.05
N HIS A 210 3.15 1.47 10.61
CA HIS A 210 2.00 0.85 11.27
C HIS A 210 2.35 0.27 12.64
N LEU A 211 3.54 -0.32 12.79
CA LEU A 211 3.97 -0.92 14.06
C LEU A 211 4.26 0.14 15.14
N LEU A 212 4.93 1.23 14.75
CA LEU A 212 5.46 2.26 15.65
C LEU A 212 4.60 3.52 15.72
N GLY A 213 3.70 3.74 14.74
CA GLY A 213 2.88 4.93 14.65
C GLY A 213 1.55 4.81 15.38
N TRP A 214 0.81 5.92 15.41
CA TRP A 214 -0.52 6.02 15.97
C TRP A 214 -1.42 6.82 15.02
N ARG A 215 -2.75 6.64 15.17
CA ARG A 215 -3.76 7.39 14.44
C ARG A 215 -4.88 7.78 15.39
N GLY A 216 -5.08 9.08 15.56
CA GLY A 216 -6.21 9.66 16.28
C GLY A 216 -7.21 10.30 15.32
N GLU A 217 -8.48 10.24 15.67
CA GLU A 217 -9.58 10.93 14.99
C GLU A 217 -10.33 11.79 16.02
N ILE A 218 -10.67 13.01 15.64
CA ILE A 218 -11.34 13.99 16.49
C ILE A 218 -12.19 14.93 15.64
N ILE A 219 -13.35 15.33 16.17
CA ILE A 219 -14.17 16.39 15.60
C ILE A 219 -13.90 17.70 16.32
N ILE A 220 -13.41 18.70 15.57
CA ILE A 220 -13.19 20.07 16.06
C ILE A 220 -14.20 20.99 15.39
N LYS A 221 -14.92 21.79 16.19
CA LYS A 221 -15.87 22.79 15.68
C LYS A 221 -15.13 24.09 15.35
N GLU A 222 -15.65 24.87 14.41
CA GLU A 222 -15.09 26.20 14.14
C GLU A 222 -15.12 27.07 15.40
N GLY A 223 -14.02 27.77 15.66
CA GLY A 223 -13.80 28.55 16.88
C GLY A 223 -13.40 27.73 18.11
N GLN A 224 -13.34 26.40 18.00
CA GLN A 224 -12.90 25.52 19.08
C GLN A 224 -11.40 25.24 19.00
N SER A 225 -10.76 25.18 20.16
CA SER A 225 -9.40 24.68 20.32
C SER A 225 -9.42 23.28 20.90
N TRP A 226 -8.50 22.44 20.44
CA TRP A 226 -8.30 21.08 20.90
C TRP A 226 -6.82 20.87 21.22
N THR A 227 -6.53 20.29 22.38
CA THR A 227 -5.17 19.93 22.79
C THR A 227 -5.00 18.42 22.67
N ALA A 228 -3.94 18.02 21.97
CA ALA A 228 -3.61 16.62 21.75
C ALA A 228 -3.28 15.91 23.07
N GLY A 229 -3.95 14.78 23.28
CA GLY A 229 -3.73 13.90 24.42
C GLY A 229 -4.49 12.57 24.24
N PRO A 230 -4.06 11.48 24.89
CA PRO A 230 -4.63 10.15 24.66
C PRO A 230 -6.15 10.06 24.86
N ALA A 231 -6.69 10.82 25.82
CA ALA A 231 -8.12 10.85 26.15
C ALA A 231 -8.93 11.92 25.39
N SER A 232 -8.28 12.75 24.57
CA SER A 232 -8.95 13.84 23.85
C SER A 232 -9.34 13.47 22.41
N PHE A 233 -9.05 12.25 21.96
CA PHE A 233 -9.48 11.74 20.65
C PHE A 233 -10.83 11.02 20.77
N ASP A 234 -11.69 11.18 19.75
CA ASP A 234 -12.94 10.40 19.62
C ASP A 234 -12.64 8.93 19.30
N THR A 235 -11.57 8.69 18.56
CA THR A 235 -11.05 7.34 18.29
C THR A 235 -9.53 7.40 18.26
N LEU A 236 -8.88 6.48 18.98
CA LEU A 236 -7.42 6.37 19.02
C LEU A 236 -7.02 4.93 18.70
N ASN A 237 -6.21 4.78 17.66
CA ASN A 237 -5.61 3.52 17.25
C ASN A 237 -4.09 3.60 17.42
N LEU A 238 -3.54 2.77 18.29
CA LEU A 238 -2.09 2.65 18.49
C LEU A 238 -1.55 1.47 17.69
N GLY A 239 -0.37 1.64 17.10
CA GLY A 239 0.40 0.54 16.55
C GLY A 239 0.78 -0.48 17.64
N PRO A 240 1.01 -1.75 17.28
CA PRO A 240 1.38 -2.80 18.24
C PRO A 240 2.61 -2.50 19.12
N LEU A 241 3.50 -1.62 18.69
CA LEU A 241 4.70 -1.21 19.41
C LEU A 241 4.66 0.27 19.85
N ALA A 242 3.54 0.96 19.61
CA ALA A 242 3.34 2.34 20.00
C ALA A 242 2.67 2.43 21.38
N SER A 243 2.90 3.56 22.06
CA SER A 243 2.33 3.88 23.35
C SER A 243 1.62 5.24 23.32
N THR A 244 0.82 5.51 24.35
CA THR A 244 0.18 6.82 24.53
C THR A 244 1.19 7.95 24.77
N ASP A 245 2.40 7.61 25.22
CA ASP A 245 3.47 8.58 25.51
C ASP A 245 4.15 9.08 24.22
N ASP A 246 3.94 8.38 23.11
CA ASP A 246 4.41 8.78 21.78
C ASP A 246 3.55 9.89 21.14
N ILE A 247 2.40 10.23 21.76
CA ILE A 247 1.51 11.30 21.29
C ILE A 247 2.09 12.64 21.76
N PRO A 248 2.51 13.54 20.85
CA PRO A 248 3.07 14.82 21.25
C PRO A 248 1.98 15.76 21.78
N THR A 249 2.39 16.64 22.70
CA THR A 249 1.51 17.68 23.23
C THR A 249 1.55 18.91 22.34
N PHE A 250 0.41 19.25 21.75
CA PHE A 250 0.21 20.46 20.95
C PHE A 250 -1.26 20.87 20.99
N THR A 251 -1.56 22.11 20.63
CA THR A 251 -2.94 22.61 20.51
C THR A 251 -3.22 23.03 19.08
N VAL A 252 -4.40 22.68 18.58
CA VAL A 252 -4.92 23.13 17.29
C VAL A 252 -6.24 23.85 17.53
N GLN A 253 -6.32 25.07 17.04
CA GLN A 253 -7.58 25.82 16.97
C GLN A 253 -8.06 25.84 15.53
N LEU A 254 -9.31 25.42 15.31
CA LEU A 254 -9.94 25.56 14.01
C LEU A 254 -10.50 26.98 13.89
N ASP A 255 -9.84 27.84 13.13
CA ASP A 255 -10.25 29.24 12.97
C ASP A 255 -11.41 29.36 11.97
N ARG A 256 -11.34 28.61 10.88
CA ARG A 256 -12.36 28.59 9.82
C ARG A 256 -12.24 27.34 8.95
N LEU A 257 -13.38 26.90 8.40
CA LEU A 257 -13.49 25.91 7.35
C LEU A 257 -14.48 26.41 6.28
N ASP A 258 -13.94 26.88 5.16
CA ASP A 258 -14.71 27.33 4.01
C ASP A 258 -15.03 26.15 3.07
N VAL A 259 -16.28 25.69 3.12
CA VAL A 259 -16.81 24.64 2.24
C VAL A 259 -17.75 25.24 1.20
N ALA A 260 -17.52 24.95 -0.07
CA ALA A 260 -18.38 25.41 -1.15
C ALA A 260 -18.77 24.28 -2.11
N PHE A 261 -20.01 24.33 -2.56
CA PHE A 261 -20.60 23.42 -3.54
C PHE A 261 -21.00 24.18 -4.79
N GLU A 262 -21.09 23.47 -5.90
CA GLU A 262 -21.62 24.00 -7.15
C GLU A 262 -23.11 24.30 -7.00
N THR A 263 -23.50 25.56 -7.24
CA THR A 263 -24.89 26.02 -7.09
C THR A 263 -25.43 26.65 -8.37
N GLN A 264 -24.59 26.81 -9.39
CA GLN A 264 -24.94 27.50 -10.64
C GLN A 264 -25.06 26.55 -11.82
N ALA A 265 -24.27 25.48 -11.85
CA ALA A 265 -24.33 24.50 -12.94
C ALA A 265 -25.64 23.68 -12.88
N GLU A 266 -26.23 23.43 -14.04
CA GLU A 266 -27.38 22.54 -14.19
C GLU A 266 -26.96 21.07 -14.31
N GLY A 267 -27.90 20.16 -14.09
CA GLY A 267 -27.70 18.71 -14.26
C GLY A 267 -26.78 18.09 -13.20
N ALA A 268 -25.99 17.10 -13.60
CA ALA A 268 -25.17 16.29 -12.68
C ALA A 268 -24.04 17.05 -11.97
N GLN A 269 -23.77 18.31 -12.36
CA GLN A 269 -22.77 19.16 -11.73
C GLN A 269 -23.33 19.93 -10.53
N PHE A 270 -24.64 20.13 -10.44
CA PHE A 270 -25.26 20.80 -9.28
C PHE A 270 -24.96 20.02 -7.99
N GLY A 271 -24.58 20.72 -6.92
CA GLY A 271 -24.25 20.14 -5.63
C GLY A 271 -22.88 19.45 -5.54
N GLN A 272 -22.10 19.42 -6.62
CA GLN A 272 -20.75 18.85 -6.57
C GLN A 272 -19.82 19.71 -5.69
N PRO A 273 -18.95 19.10 -4.87
CA PRO A 273 -18.00 19.84 -4.05
C PRO A 273 -17.02 20.64 -4.92
N ARG A 274 -16.74 21.88 -4.51
CA ARG A 274 -15.80 22.80 -5.20
C ARG A 274 -14.62 23.21 -4.33
N ARG A 275 -14.84 23.40 -3.03
CA ARG A 275 -13.84 23.96 -2.12
C ARG A 275 -13.95 23.35 -0.73
N PHE A 276 -12.80 23.06 -0.12
CA PHE A 276 -12.66 22.65 1.27
C PHE A 276 -11.34 23.24 1.78
N ASP A 277 -11.35 24.53 2.05
CA ASP A 277 -10.17 25.24 2.53
C ASP A 277 -10.39 25.64 3.98
N GLY A 278 -9.41 25.37 4.84
CA GLY A 278 -9.47 25.74 6.24
C GLY A 278 -8.27 26.56 6.67
N LEU A 279 -8.44 27.26 7.79
CA LEU A 279 -7.39 27.94 8.52
C LEU A 279 -7.38 27.41 9.95
N ALA A 280 -6.21 27.00 10.41
CA ALA A 280 -6.00 26.55 11.77
C ALA A 280 -4.80 27.25 12.40
N THR A 281 -4.90 27.57 13.68
CA THR A 281 -3.78 28.06 14.48
C THR A 281 -3.21 26.89 15.27
N VAL A 282 -1.92 26.63 15.08
CA VAL A 282 -1.18 25.54 15.73
C VAL A 282 -0.26 26.14 16.79
N ASP A 283 -0.38 25.64 18.02
CA ASP A 283 0.46 26.00 19.14
C ASP A 283 1.23 24.77 19.64
N ILE A 284 2.56 24.81 19.49
CA ILE A 284 3.48 23.78 19.95
C ILE A 284 4.30 24.38 21.09
N PRO A 285 4.35 23.74 22.28
CA PRO A 285 5.13 24.24 23.41
C PRO A 285 6.57 24.60 23.03
N GLY A 286 6.96 25.85 23.31
CA GLY A 286 8.30 26.37 23.01
C GLY A 286 8.47 26.95 21.61
N ARG A 287 7.39 27.08 20.83
CA ARG A 287 7.36 27.82 19.56
C ARG A 287 6.28 28.90 19.61
N ASP A 288 6.41 29.90 18.74
CA ASP A 288 5.33 30.86 18.53
C ASP A 288 4.16 30.19 17.79
N PRO A 289 2.89 30.50 18.14
CA PRO A 289 1.74 29.99 17.42
C PRO A 289 1.79 30.35 15.93
N GLU A 290 1.47 29.37 15.08
CA GLU A 290 1.54 29.51 13.62
C GLU A 290 0.17 29.24 12.99
N GLN A 291 -0.26 30.13 12.10
CA GLN A 291 -1.43 29.90 11.26
C GLN A 291 -1.06 29.07 10.04
N GLN A 292 -1.76 27.96 9.84
CA GLN A 292 -1.58 27.07 8.71
C GLN A 292 -2.90 26.95 7.94
N GLN A 293 -2.81 27.08 6.61
CA GLN A 293 -3.91 26.75 5.72
C GLN A 293 -3.91 25.24 5.46
N PHE A 294 -5.09 24.64 5.37
CA PHE A 294 -5.24 23.21 5.08
C PHE A 294 -6.37 22.95 4.09
N ALA A 295 -6.31 21.80 3.43
CA ALA A 295 -7.30 21.29 2.49
C ALA A 295 -7.27 19.76 2.44
N VAL A 296 -8.16 19.12 1.68
CA VAL A 296 -8.32 17.64 1.61
C VAL A 296 -6.98 16.88 1.41
N ASN A 297 -6.09 17.40 0.57
CA ASN A 297 -4.76 16.82 0.31
C ASN A 297 -3.61 17.72 0.79
N HIS A 298 -3.91 18.69 1.64
CA HIS A 298 -2.93 19.62 2.20
C HIS A 298 -3.09 19.65 3.73
N PRO A 299 -2.40 18.78 4.47
CA PRO A 299 -2.61 18.63 5.91
C PRO A 299 -1.98 19.77 6.72
N VAL A 300 -2.52 19.99 7.92
CA VAL A 300 -1.83 20.77 8.96
C VAL A 300 -0.65 19.94 9.48
N SER A 301 0.53 20.54 9.55
CA SER A 301 1.75 19.86 9.99
C SER A 301 2.13 20.27 11.41
N VAL A 302 2.28 19.29 12.31
CA VAL A 302 2.56 19.55 13.73
C VAL A 302 3.63 18.60 14.24
N GLY A 303 4.81 19.11 14.62
CA GLY A 303 5.82 18.28 15.30
C GLY A 303 6.37 17.08 14.52
N GLY A 304 6.13 17.00 13.20
CA GLY A 304 6.44 15.82 12.37
C GLY A 304 5.22 14.96 12.03
N ASP A 305 4.09 15.19 12.71
CA ASP A 305 2.80 14.61 12.41
C ASP A 305 2.00 15.43 11.39
N SER A 306 0.97 14.81 10.81
CA SER A 306 0.09 15.44 9.82
C SER A 306 -1.37 15.21 10.19
N ILE A 307 -2.14 16.29 10.22
CA ILE A 307 -3.58 16.29 10.50
C ILE A 307 -4.32 16.52 9.19
N PHE A 308 -5.09 15.52 8.78
CA PHE A 308 -5.84 15.53 7.52
C PHE A 308 -7.32 15.83 7.78
N LEU A 309 -7.94 16.59 6.88
CA LEU A 309 -9.39 16.74 6.84
C LEU A 309 -10.02 15.43 6.36
N LEU A 310 -10.51 14.61 7.29
CA LEU A 310 -11.17 13.32 6.98
C LEU A 310 -12.62 13.49 6.52
N GLY A 311 -13.30 14.51 7.04
CA GLY A 311 -14.68 14.83 6.75
C GLY A 311 -15.10 16.13 7.42
N ASN A 312 -16.28 16.63 7.07
CA ASN A 312 -16.86 17.83 7.62
C ASN A 312 -18.36 17.63 7.83
N GLY A 313 -18.99 18.50 8.61
CA GLY A 313 -20.42 18.46 8.87
C GLY A 313 -20.89 19.77 9.50
N TYR A 314 -22.17 19.82 9.84
CA TYR A 314 -22.75 20.98 10.50
C TYR A 314 -22.76 20.82 12.02
N ALA A 315 -22.47 21.91 12.72
CA ALA A 315 -22.60 22.00 14.16
C ALA A 315 -23.58 23.12 14.54
N PRO A 316 -24.90 22.95 14.33
CA PRO A 316 -25.88 24.00 14.59
C PRO A 316 -25.88 24.43 16.07
N VAL A 317 -26.02 25.73 16.30
CA VAL A 317 -26.25 26.26 17.65
C VAL A 317 -27.70 26.04 18.02
N VAL A 318 -27.95 25.18 19.01
CA VAL A 318 -29.30 24.87 19.47
C VAL A 318 -29.54 25.51 20.82
N THR A 319 -30.52 26.42 20.88
CA THR A 319 -30.98 27.03 22.12
C THR A 319 -32.33 26.43 22.53
N VAL A 320 -32.38 25.81 23.71
CA VAL A 320 -33.62 25.30 24.32
C VAL A 320 -34.04 26.24 25.44
N ARG A 321 -35.31 26.65 25.43
CA ARG A 321 -35.90 27.54 26.43
C ARG A 321 -37.06 26.88 27.14
N ASP A 322 -37.30 27.26 28.39
CA ASP A 322 -38.51 26.90 29.13
C ASP A 322 -39.71 27.79 28.72
N PRO A 323 -40.93 27.50 29.21
CA PRO A 323 -42.12 28.33 28.93
C PRO A 323 -42.00 29.79 29.37
N ASP A 324 -41.16 30.08 30.37
CA ASP A 324 -40.91 31.43 30.88
C ASP A 324 -39.80 32.16 30.07
N GLY A 325 -39.23 31.50 29.06
CA GLY A 325 -38.21 32.03 28.16
C GLY A 325 -36.76 31.89 28.66
N GLN A 326 -36.52 31.27 29.82
CA GLN A 326 -35.19 31.02 30.35
C GLN A 326 -34.45 29.99 29.51
N VAL A 327 -33.16 30.20 29.30
CA VAL A 327 -32.31 29.29 28.51
C VAL A 327 -31.93 28.08 29.35
N LEU A 328 -32.41 26.91 28.96
CA LEU A 328 -32.06 25.62 29.58
C LEU A 328 -30.81 24.98 28.95
N TYR A 329 -30.51 25.33 27.69
CA TYR A 329 -29.36 24.83 26.92
C TYR A 329 -29.06 25.79 25.76
N SER A 330 -27.79 26.04 25.44
CA SER A 330 -27.40 26.81 24.26
C SER A 330 -25.96 26.53 23.84
N GLU A 331 -25.74 25.58 22.93
CA GLU A 331 -24.41 25.24 22.43
C GLU A 331 -24.45 24.80 20.95
N ALA A 332 -23.28 24.81 20.29
CA ALA A 332 -23.09 24.18 19.00
C ALA A 332 -23.01 22.65 19.16
N VAL A 333 -23.95 21.91 18.59
CA VAL A 333 -24.04 20.45 18.71
C VAL A 333 -23.58 19.81 17.42
N THR A 334 -22.70 18.81 17.50
CA THR A 334 -22.23 18.07 16.32
C THR A 334 -23.36 17.20 15.76
N PHE A 335 -23.69 17.40 14.48
CA PHE A 335 -24.59 16.54 13.73
C PHE A 335 -23.79 15.76 12.67
N LEU A 336 -23.74 14.44 12.81
CA LEU A 336 -22.90 13.56 11.97
C LEU A 336 -23.59 13.30 10.63
N PRO A 337 -22.94 13.60 9.48
CA PRO A 337 -23.48 13.30 8.17
C PRO A 337 -23.75 11.80 7.97
N GLN A 338 -24.90 11.49 7.37
CA GLN A 338 -25.36 10.15 7.01
C GLN A 338 -25.30 9.91 5.49
N ASP A 339 -25.25 10.99 4.69
CA ASP A 339 -25.18 10.92 3.23
C ASP A 339 -24.33 12.05 2.62
N ASN A 340 -24.20 12.02 1.29
CA ASN A 340 -23.45 13.03 0.53
C ASN A 340 -24.18 14.38 0.41
N ASN A 341 -25.45 14.47 0.84
CA ASN A 341 -26.23 15.71 0.88
C ASN A 341 -26.14 16.41 2.24
N TYR A 342 -25.28 15.90 3.14
CA TYR A 342 -25.13 16.38 4.52
C TYR A 342 -26.43 16.28 5.33
N ALA A 343 -27.32 15.35 4.99
CA ALA A 343 -28.35 14.94 5.93
C ALA A 343 -27.64 14.32 7.13
N SER A 344 -27.80 14.93 8.29
CA SER A 344 -27.05 14.56 9.49
C SER A 344 -27.96 14.19 10.63
N GLU A 345 -27.50 13.33 11.53
CA GLU A 345 -28.19 12.98 12.77
C GLU A 345 -27.43 13.51 13.99
N GLY A 346 -28.17 13.92 15.02
CA GLY A 346 -27.60 14.45 16.24
C GLY A 346 -28.49 14.18 17.45
N ALA A 347 -27.86 14.17 18.62
CA ALA A 347 -28.54 14.04 19.91
C ALA A 347 -28.11 15.17 20.85
N ILE A 348 -29.07 15.73 21.57
CA ILE A 348 -28.89 16.85 22.49
C ILE A 348 -29.38 16.43 23.86
N LYS A 349 -28.55 16.60 24.88
CA LYS A 349 -28.91 16.33 26.27
C LYS A 349 -29.04 17.64 27.02
N VAL A 350 -30.27 18.02 27.35
CA VAL A 350 -30.59 19.20 28.13
C VAL A 350 -30.66 18.82 29.60
N THR A 351 -29.66 19.23 30.36
CA THR A 351 -29.55 18.96 31.81
C THR A 351 -30.06 20.11 32.68
N GLY A 352 -30.44 21.25 32.10
CA GLY A 352 -30.93 22.44 32.82
C GLY A 352 -32.33 22.31 33.43
N ARG A 353 -32.92 21.11 33.47
CA ARG A 353 -34.23 20.81 34.08
C ARG A 353 -34.26 19.40 34.65
N ASP A 354 -35.17 19.16 35.59
CA ASP A 354 -35.47 17.83 36.13
C ASP A 354 -36.95 17.46 35.86
N PRO A 355 -37.24 16.33 35.18
CA PRO A 355 -36.30 15.42 34.55
C PRO A 355 -35.60 16.07 33.34
N GLY A 356 -34.33 15.70 33.15
CA GLY A 356 -33.55 16.10 31.98
C GLY A 356 -34.24 15.69 30.68
N LEU A 357 -34.00 16.45 29.61
CA LEU A 357 -34.60 16.22 28.30
C LEU A 357 -33.54 15.71 27.32
N GLY A 358 -33.84 14.59 26.65
CA GLY A 358 -33.07 14.11 25.51
C GLY A 358 -33.81 14.43 24.22
N LEU A 359 -33.15 15.13 23.30
CA LEU A 359 -33.68 15.41 21.96
C LEU A 359 -32.81 14.65 20.96
N VAL A 360 -33.45 13.99 19.99
CA VAL A 360 -32.77 13.36 18.85
C VAL A 360 -33.45 13.89 17.59
N GLY A 361 -32.67 14.19 16.57
CA GLY A 361 -33.23 14.71 15.32
C GLY A 361 -32.25 14.69 14.16
N GLY A 362 -32.78 15.03 12.99
CA GLY A 362 -32.02 15.24 11.78
C GLY A 362 -31.78 16.71 11.50
N PHE A 363 -30.60 17.05 10.98
CA PHE A 363 -30.32 18.33 10.34
C PHE A 363 -30.26 18.09 8.83
N LEU A 364 -31.21 18.68 8.09
CA LEU A 364 -31.42 18.43 6.67
C LEU A 364 -31.19 19.72 5.87
N PRO A 365 -29.93 20.12 5.63
CA PRO A 365 -29.60 21.43 5.05
C PRO A 365 -30.10 21.64 3.61
N THR A 366 -30.39 20.54 2.91
CA THR A 366 -30.83 20.52 1.51
C THR A 366 -32.33 20.26 1.35
N LEU A 367 -33.04 19.95 2.43
CA LEU A 367 -34.48 19.69 2.37
C LEU A 367 -35.22 20.98 2.03
N ARG A 368 -36.05 20.93 0.97
CA ARG A 368 -37.03 21.97 0.67
C ARG A 368 -38.41 21.45 0.98
N LEU A 369 -39.15 22.17 1.81
CA LEU A 369 -40.56 21.89 2.07
C LEU A 369 -41.38 22.56 0.95
N ASP A 370 -42.11 21.76 0.17
CA ASP A 370 -43.05 22.28 -0.81
C ASP A 370 -44.38 22.63 -0.10
N PRO A 371 -44.85 23.89 -0.20
CA PRO A 371 -46.08 24.32 0.47
C PRO A 371 -47.35 23.59 0.01
N GLU A 372 -47.37 23.05 -1.22
CA GLU A 372 -48.56 22.40 -1.79
C GLU A 372 -48.55 20.87 -1.64
N LEU A 373 -47.37 20.25 -1.60
CA LEU A 373 -47.23 18.78 -1.54
C LEU A 373 -46.92 18.23 -0.14
N GLY A 374 -46.56 19.08 0.82
CA GLY A 374 -46.03 18.62 2.10
C GLY A 374 -44.61 18.05 1.94
N MET A 375 -44.14 17.29 2.95
CA MET A 375 -42.80 16.68 2.95
C MET A 375 -42.52 15.83 1.72
#